data_AF-A0A4P6KDI3-F1
#
_entry.id   AF-A0A4P6KDI3-F1
#
_cell.length_a   1.000
_cell.length_b   1.000
_cell.length_c   1.000
_cell.angle_alpha   90.00
_cell.angle_beta   90.00
_cell.angle_gamma   90.00
#
_symmetry.space_group_name_H-M   'P 1'
#
loop_
_entity.id
_entity.type
_entity.pdbx_description
1 polymer ?
#
loop_
_entity_poly.entity_id
_entity_poly.type
_entity_poly.pdbx_seq_one_letter_code
_entity_poly.pdbx_strand_id
1 'polypeptide(L)'
;MSDERLHASVLVTPDAERRRLRKERRQAAEQLRYQARAREHAEKKARLDAERQERLSTVYLPRAGEAGAEMLRTPGRFRLPKHQDTSAVVSGQYPFLAEAGLGSDGCYIGQDLYSGASFVYDPWTLYARGAITAPNIVIAGIVGSGKSALVKSLYTRSLSFGRRVYIPGDPKGEHTPVAELVGGKAIILGRGQSQRLNPLDEGYRAAGISDHDWAVQVTGRRRELVGSLAETMLDRPLTPLEHTCIDHALTTVMRASKTPILPQVVSEILDPSPGTGSSTDARMREDGRQLGHALRRLVSGDLQGVFDGPSTVKFDPSLPMISLDLSRMVDNAALTSVLMTCSSAWMEGALLDPAGGQRYLIYDEAWRLMAYPSLLRRMDQQWRLARHYGIANCLVFHKLSDLDNVGDAGSANRALANSLLANAETRIIYRQETDQLGTTAQALGLTGTEQSLLPGLGIGQGLWKIKGRSFLTQHMLHPAELEAFDTRSKMLG
;
A
#
# COMPACT_ATOMS: atom_id res chain seq x y z
N MET A 1 -30.67 1.00 -13.47
CA MET A 1 -32.00 0.69 -12.89
C MET A 1 -31.75 -0.15 -11.66
N SER A 2 -32.17 0.35 -10.50
CA SER A 2 -31.98 -0.28 -9.19
C SER A 2 -32.64 -1.67 -9.16
N ASP A 3 -31.89 -2.68 -8.75
CA ASP A 3 -32.38 -4.05 -8.53
C ASP A 3 -33.22 -4.06 -7.24
N GLU A 4 -34.43 -3.49 -7.31
CA GLU A 4 -35.42 -3.54 -6.21
C GLU A 4 -35.93 -4.98 -6.07
N ARG A 5 -35.21 -5.76 -5.26
CA ARG A 5 -35.71 -7.05 -4.79
C ARG A 5 -36.92 -6.80 -3.89
N LEU A 6 -38.10 -7.19 -4.37
CA LEU A 6 -39.34 -7.22 -3.59
C LEU A 6 -39.21 -8.23 -2.42
N HIS A 7 -38.67 -7.77 -1.30
CA HIS A 7 -38.75 -8.46 -0.03
C HIS A 7 -40.15 -8.29 0.53
N ALA A 8 -41.06 -9.20 0.20
CA ALA A 8 -42.31 -9.35 0.96
C ALA A 8 -42.02 -10.01 2.32
N SER A 9 -41.25 -9.33 3.17
CA SER A 9 -41.17 -9.64 4.60
C SER A 9 -42.32 -8.91 5.30
N VAL A 10 -43.09 -9.64 6.08
CA VAL A 10 -44.22 -9.08 6.81
C VAL A 10 -43.65 -8.35 8.02
N LEU A 11 -43.66 -7.02 7.99
CA LEU A 11 -43.10 -6.20 9.07
C LEU A 11 -43.95 -6.18 10.35
N VAL A 12 -45.18 -6.70 10.35
CA VAL A 12 -46.02 -6.86 11.55
C VAL A 12 -46.84 -8.16 11.47
N THR A 13 -46.56 -9.12 12.35
CA THR A 13 -47.46 -10.24 12.65
C THR A 13 -48.26 -9.90 13.91
N PRO A 14 -49.60 -9.89 13.86
CA PRO A 14 -50.41 -9.76 15.07
C PRO A 14 -50.24 -11.00 15.96
N ASP A 15 -50.10 -10.83 17.28
CA ASP A 15 -49.86 -11.93 18.24
C ASP A 15 -50.98 -13.00 18.26
N ALA A 16 -52.20 -12.67 17.81
CA ALA A 16 -53.30 -13.63 17.69
C ALA A 16 -54.11 -13.39 16.41
N GLU A 17 -53.85 -14.17 15.37
CA GLU A 17 -54.57 -14.10 14.09
C GLU A 17 -55.45 -15.35 13.88
N ARG A 18 -56.74 -15.15 13.58
CA ARG A 18 -57.66 -16.27 13.26
C ARG A 18 -57.14 -17.02 12.02
N ARG A 19 -57.12 -18.37 12.08
CA ARG A 19 -56.57 -19.26 11.03
C ARG A 19 -57.04 -18.95 9.60
N ARG A 20 -58.26 -18.44 9.44
CA ARG A 20 -58.85 -18.04 8.15
C ARG A 20 -58.10 -16.85 7.52
N LEU A 21 -57.84 -15.79 8.30
CA LEU A 21 -57.15 -14.57 7.84
C LEU A 21 -55.69 -14.87 7.47
N ARG A 22 -55.02 -15.72 8.25
CA ARG A 22 -53.66 -16.21 7.94
C ARG A 22 -53.60 -16.96 6.60
N LYS A 23 -54.65 -17.72 6.25
CA LYS A 23 -54.74 -18.46 4.99
C LYS A 23 -54.98 -17.51 3.80
N GLU A 24 -55.91 -16.57 3.96
CA GLU A 24 -56.20 -15.54 2.94
C GLU A 24 -54.97 -14.66 2.65
N ARG A 25 -54.23 -14.26 3.68
CA ARG A 25 -52.99 -13.47 3.52
C ARG A 25 -51.87 -14.25 2.80
N ARG A 26 -51.71 -15.54 3.11
CA ARG A 26 -50.75 -16.40 2.40
C ARG A 26 -51.11 -16.54 0.93
N GLN A 27 -52.39 -16.74 0.61
CA GLN A 27 -52.86 -16.83 -0.77
C GLN A 27 -52.65 -15.52 -1.54
N ALA A 28 -52.90 -14.36 -0.92
CA ALA A 28 -52.62 -13.06 -1.54
C ALA A 28 -51.12 -12.85 -1.81
N ALA A 29 -50.26 -13.23 -0.86
CA ALA A 29 -48.80 -13.15 -1.03
C ALA A 29 -48.28 -14.09 -2.13
N GLU A 30 -48.84 -15.30 -2.24
CA GLU A 30 -48.52 -16.25 -3.31
C GLU A 30 -48.98 -15.73 -4.68
N GLN A 31 -50.17 -15.14 -4.78
CA GLN A 31 -50.65 -14.51 -6.01
C GLN A 31 -49.76 -13.35 -6.48
N LEU A 32 -49.32 -12.49 -5.56
CA LEU A 32 -48.38 -11.40 -5.87
C LEU A 32 -47.04 -11.93 -6.38
N ARG A 33 -46.49 -12.97 -5.75
CA ARG A 33 -45.24 -13.63 -6.20
C ARG A 33 -45.40 -14.28 -7.58
N TYR A 34 -46.55 -14.89 -7.85
CA TYR A 34 -46.85 -15.47 -9.15
C TYR A 34 -46.93 -14.39 -10.24
N GLN A 35 -47.64 -13.28 -9.99
CA GLN A 35 -47.74 -12.17 -10.92
C GLN A 35 -46.38 -11.50 -11.19
N ALA A 36 -45.54 -11.34 -10.17
CA ALA A 36 -44.20 -10.79 -10.34
C ALA A 36 -43.32 -11.69 -11.22
N ARG A 37 -43.31 -13.01 -10.97
CA ARG A 37 -42.57 -13.99 -11.81
C ARG A 37 -43.10 -14.03 -13.24
N ALA A 38 -44.42 -13.91 -13.43
CA ALA A 38 -45.01 -13.89 -14.76
C ALA A 38 -44.59 -12.63 -15.56
N ARG A 39 -44.50 -11.46 -14.90
CA ARG A 39 -43.99 -10.23 -15.50
C ARG A 39 -42.51 -10.34 -15.88
N GLU A 40 -41.67 -10.83 -14.96
CA GLU A 40 -40.24 -11.03 -15.22
C GLU A 40 -40.01 -12.00 -16.39
N HIS A 41 -40.78 -13.09 -16.44
CA HIS A 41 -40.71 -14.04 -17.56
C HIS A 41 -41.18 -13.42 -18.88
N ALA A 42 -42.21 -12.58 -18.87
CA ALA A 42 -42.68 -11.88 -20.06
C ALA A 42 -41.67 -10.85 -20.57
N GLU A 43 -41.06 -10.07 -19.67
CA GLU A 43 -40.00 -9.10 -19.99
C GLU A 43 -38.75 -9.79 -20.56
N LYS A 44 -38.33 -10.90 -19.94
CA LYS A 44 -37.21 -11.70 -20.45
C LYS A 44 -37.50 -12.28 -21.83
N LYS A 45 -38.72 -12.75 -22.07
CA LYS A 45 -39.15 -13.23 -23.39
C LYS A 45 -39.15 -12.10 -24.43
N ALA A 46 -39.71 -10.94 -24.09
CA ALA A 46 -39.74 -9.77 -24.98
C ALA A 46 -38.33 -9.29 -25.35
N ARG A 47 -37.40 -9.28 -24.38
CA ARG A 47 -35.99 -8.94 -24.63
C ARG A 47 -35.31 -9.95 -25.55
N LEU A 48 -35.52 -11.25 -25.34
CA LEU A 48 -34.97 -12.30 -26.21
C LEU A 48 -35.53 -12.21 -27.63
N ASP A 49 -36.82 -11.89 -27.77
CA ASP A 49 -37.45 -11.70 -29.07
C ASP A 49 -36.91 -10.44 -29.77
N ALA A 50 -36.65 -9.35 -29.02
CA ALA A 50 -35.99 -8.14 -29.54
C ALA A 50 -34.54 -8.40 -29.99
N GLU A 51 -33.71 -9.07 -29.18
CA GLU A 51 -32.34 -9.48 -29.54
C GLU A 51 -32.32 -10.44 -30.75
N ARG A 52 -33.40 -11.22 -30.94
CA ARG A 52 -33.57 -12.10 -32.10
C ARG A 52 -33.95 -11.30 -33.35
N GLN A 53 -34.84 -10.32 -33.23
CA GLN A 53 -35.17 -9.42 -34.34
C GLN A 53 -33.98 -8.56 -34.75
N GLU A 54 -33.20 -8.05 -33.78
CA GLU A 54 -31.98 -7.30 -34.04
C GLU A 54 -30.97 -8.15 -34.84
N ARG A 55 -30.72 -9.39 -34.40
CA ARG A 55 -29.88 -10.36 -35.14
C ARG A 55 -30.38 -10.69 -36.54
N LEU A 56 -31.69 -10.69 -36.76
CA LEU A 56 -32.28 -10.89 -38.09
C LEU A 56 -32.16 -9.63 -38.97
N SER A 57 -32.14 -8.45 -38.35
CA SER A 57 -32.01 -7.15 -39.03
C SER A 57 -30.55 -6.80 -39.35
N THR A 58 -29.59 -7.38 -38.64
CA THR A 58 -28.17 -7.22 -38.95
C THR A 58 -27.83 -8.01 -40.21
N VAL A 59 -27.62 -7.30 -41.32
CA VAL A 59 -27.23 -7.90 -42.59
C VAL A 59 -25.78 -8.37 -42.48
N TYR A 60 -25.59 -9.67 -42.26
CA TYR A 60 -24.30 -10.32 -42.48
C TYR A 60 -24.13 -10.63 -43.97
N LEU A 61 -22.89 -10.74 -44.44
CA LEU A 61 -22.59 -11.30 -45.76
C LEU A 61 -23.42 -12.58 -45.98
N PRO A 62 -23.97 -12.82 -47.19
CA PRO A 62 -24.73 -14.04 -47.46
C PRO A 62 -23.90 -15.27 -47.07
N ARG A 63 -24.53 -16.31 -46.50
CA ARG A 63 -23.84 -17.55 -46.08
C ARG A 63 -22.98 -18.20 -47.17
N ALA A 64 -23.25 -17.89 -48.43
CA ALA A 64 -22.55 -18.38 -49.60
C ALA A 64 -21.52 -17.38 -50.16
N GLY A 65 -21.35 -16.19 -49.58
CA GLY A 65 -20.62 -15.06 -50.18
C GLY A 65 -21.50 -14.17 -51.05
N GLU A 66 -21.01 -12.96 -51.35
CA GLU A 66 -21.70 -11.98 -52.21
C GLU A 66 -21.71 -12.39 -53.69
N ALA A 67 -22.66 -11.86 -54.44
CA ALA A 67 -22.72 -12.07 -55.88
C ALA A 67 -21.78 -11.08 -56.60
N GLY A 68 -20.86 -11.58 -57.42
CA GLY A 68 -19.95 -10.77 -58.23
C GLY A 68 -18.78 -11.60 -58.76
N ALA A 69 -18.10 -11.09 -59.80
CA ALA A 69 -16.84 -11.67 -60.23
C ALA A 69 -15.83 -11.57 -59.08
N GLU A 70 -15.04 -12.63 -58.86
CA GLU A 70 -14.01 -12.71 -57.80
C GLU A 70 -14.50 -12.66 -56.34
N MET A 71 -15.82 -12.66 -56.09
CA MET A 71 -16.39 -12.60 -54.72
C MET A 71 -16.42 -13.95 -53.96
N LEU A 72 -15.70 -14.97 -54.46
CA LEU A 72 -15.53 -16.30 -53.87
C LEU A 72 -16.83 -16.99 -53.40
N ARG A 73 -17.95 -16.75 -54.12
CA ARG A 73 -19.26 -17.30 -53.75
C ARG A 73 -19.26 -18.83 -53.82
N THR A 74 -19.48 -19.49 -52.70
CA THR A 74 -19.51 -20.96 -52.61
C THR A 74 -20.97 -21.46 -52.60
N PRO A 75 -21.43 -22.20 -53.63
CA PRO A 75 -22.84 -22.61 -53.75
C PRO A 75 -23.27 -23.71 -52.77
N GLY A 76 -22.33 -24.30 -52.01
CA GLY A 76 -22.58 -25.36 -51.05
C GLY A 76 -22.07 -25.03 -49.65
N ARG A 77 -22.54 -25.76 -48.64
CA ARG A 77 -21.94 -25.68 -47.30
C ARG A 77 -20.50 -26.17 -47.39
N PHE A 78 -19.55 -25.38 -46.91
CA PHE A 78 -18.17 -25.81 -46.74
C PHE A 78 -18.15 -27.04 -45.84
N ARG A 79 -17.95 -28.22 -46.44
CA ARG A 79 -17.84 -29.50 -45.74
C ARG A 79 -16.35 -29.78 -45.56
N LEU A 80 -15.79 -29.26 -44.48
CA LEU A 80 -14.52 -29.77 -43.97
C LEU A 80 -14.74 -31.21 -43.49
N PRO A 81 -13.94 -32.18 -43.96
CA PRO A 81 -13.88 -33.48 -43.32
C PRO A 81 -13.57 -33.27 -41.84
N LYS A 82 -14.38 -33.85 -40.94
CA LYS A 82 -14.06 -33.85 -39.53
C LYS A 82 -12.93 -34.84 -39.33
N HIS A 83 -11.72 -34.34 -39.16
CA HIS A 83 -10.61 -35.14 -38.68
C HIS A 83 -10.80 -35.30 -37.17
N GLN A 84 -11.05 -36.54 -36.74
CA GLN A 84 -11.09 -36.91 -35.33
C GLN A 84 -9.94 -37.88 -35.09
N ASP A 85 -9.07 -37.53 -34.15
CA ASP A 85 -8.01 -38.40 -33.69
C ASP A 85 -7.82 -38.18 -32.19
N THR A 86 -6.99 -39.01 -31.57
CA THR A 86 -6.60 -38.86 -30.16
C THR A 86 -5.68 -37.66 -29.98
N SER A 87 -5.64 -37.08 -28.77
CA SER A 87 -4.70 -36.00 -28.42
C SER A 87 -3.23 -36.42 -28.50
N ALA A 88 -2.95 -37.71 -28.72
CA ALA A 88 -1.62 -38.25 -29.00
C ALA A 88 -1.19 -38.06 -30.47
N VAL A 89 -2.14 -37.97 -31.41
CA VAL A 89 -1.87 -37.86 -32.86
C VAL A 89 -2.18 -36.46 -33.39
N VAL A 90 -3.27 -35.85 -32.95
CA VAL A 90 -3.59 -34.44 -33.25
C VAL A 90 -3.04 -33.56 -32.12
N SER A 91 -1.89 -32.96 -32.37
CA SER A 91 -1.27 -31.96 -31.51
C SER A 91 -1.66 -30.56 -31.95
N GLY A 92 -2.34 -29.81 -31.09
CA GLY A 92 -2.64 -28.40 -31.31
C GLY A 92 -1.45 -27.55 -30.88
N GLN A 93 -0.92 -26.72 -31.78
CA GLN A 93 -0.01 -25.66 -31.40
C GLN A 93 -0.82 -24.42 -31.04
N TYR A 94 -0.59 -23.85 -29.84
CA TYR A 94 -1.15 -22.58 -29.43
C TYR A 94 -0.03 -21.53 -29.39
N PRO A 95 0.29 -20.88 -30.51
CA PRO A 95 1.45 -19.99 -30.62
C PRO A 95 1.31 -18.68 -29.81
N PHE A 96 0.12 -18.39 -29.25
CA PHE A 96 -0.18 -17.17 -28.51
C PHE A 96 -0.30 -17.41 -26.99
N LEU A 97 0.58 -18.25 -26.43
CA LEU A 97 0.68 -18.43 -24.97
C LEU A 97 1.27 -17.20 -24.26
N ALA A 98 2.07 -16.42 -24.96
CA ALA A 98 2.75 -15.24 -24.45
C ALA A 98 1.84 -14.01 -24.45
N GLU A 99 1.63 -13.40 -23.28
CA GLU A 99 0.93 -12.13 -23.15
C GLU A 99 1.78 -10.97 -23.71
N ALA A 100 1.14 -9.92 -24.23
CA ALA A 100 1.81 -8.74 -24.81
C ALA A 100 2.64 -7.89 -23.81
N GLY A 101 2.75 -8.30 -22.55
CA GLY A 101 3.45 -7.57 -21.49
C GLY A 101 2.74 -6.27 -21.08
N LEU A 102 3.50 -5.34 -20.51
CA LEU A 102 3.02 -4.03 -20.05
C LEU A 102 3.25 -2.90 -21.08
N GLY A 103 3.77 -3.25 -22.26
CA GLY A 103 4.23 -2.32 -23.30
C GLY A 103 5.68 -1.88 -23.08
N SER A 104 6.07 -0.82 -23.78
CA SER A 104 7.45 -0.30 -23.84
C SER A 104 7.74 0.90 -22.92
N ASP A 105 6.72 1.49 -22.32
CA ASP A 105 6.86 2.76 -21.59
C ASP A 105 7.12 2.51 -20.11
N GLY A 106 8.23 3.07 -19.62
CA GLY A 106 8.65 2.99 -18.23
C GLY A 106 10.09 2.51 -18.08
N CYS A 107 10.44 2.04 -16.89
CA CYS A 107 11.78 1.52 -16.61
C CYS A 107 11.90 0.08 -17.07
N TYR A 108 12.91 -0.24 -17.88
CA TYR A 108 13.27 -1.63 -18.14
C TYR A 108 13.57 -2.31 -16.81
N ILE A 109 13.04 -3.50 -16.60
CA ILE A 109 13.29 -4.34 -15.41
C ILE A 109 14.10 -5.56 -15.83
N GLY A 110 13.72 -6.20 -16.93
CA GLY A 110 14.37 -7.41 -17.38
C GLY A 110 13.54 -8.13 -18.44
N GLN A 111 13.51 -9.46 -18.38
CA GLN A 111 12.85 -10.28 -19.38
C GLN A 111 11.70 -11.07 -18.76
N ASP A 112 10.56 -11.13 -19.43
CA ASP A 112 9.50 -12.06 -19.08
C ASP A 112 9.90 -13.49 -19.50
N LEU A 113 9.86 -14.42 -18.55
CA LEU A 113 10.39 -15.77 -18.70
C LEU A 113 9.55 -16.67 -19.59
N TYR A 114 8.26 -16.34 -19.81
CA TYR A 114 7.40 -17.13 -20.68
C TYR A 114 7.46 -16.66 -22.13
N SER A 115 7.43 -15.36 -22.33
CA SER A 115 7.43 -14.74 -23.67
C SER A 115 8.83 -14.48 -24.22
N GLY A 116 9.84 -14.36 -23.35
CA GLY A 116 11.16 -13.86 -23.72
C GLY A 116 11.16 -12.36 -24.06
N ALA A 117 10.03 -11.65 -23.91
CA ALA A 117 9.94 -10.24 -24.23
C ALA A 117 10.54 -9.37 -23.13
N SER A 118 10.90 -8.14 -23.48
CA SER A 118 11.30 -7.12 -22.50
C SER A 118 10.15 -6.80 -21.55
N PHE A 119 10.45 -6.80 -20.26
CA PHE A 119 9.53 -6.41 -19.19
C PHE A 119 9.90 -5.02 -18.68
N VAL A 120 8.97 -4.08 -18.84
CA VAL A 120 9.11 -2.67 -18.48
C VAL A 120 8.02 -2.33 -17.46
N TYR A 121 8.36 -1.53 -16.45
CA TYR A 121 7.44 -1.17 -15.39
C TYR A 121 7.61 0.28 -14.96
N ASP A 122 6.48 0.96 -14.79
CA ASP A 122 6.38 2.29 -14.21
C ASP A 122 4.95 2.51 -13.68
N PRO A 123 4.75 2.66 -12.34
CA PRO A 123 3.42 2.69 -11.76
C PRO A 123 2.61 3.91 -12.20
N TRP A 124 3.24 5.06 -12.46
CA TRP A 124 2.48 6.24 -12.88
C TRP A 124 2.07 6.15 -14.34
N THR A 125 2.90 5.54 -15.19
CA THR A 125 2.54 5.24 -16.58
C THR A 125 1.37 4.24 -16.63
N LEU A 126 1.44 3.18 -15.83
CA LEU A 126 0.33 2.21 -15.70
C LEU A 126 -0.95 2.86 -15.16
N TYR A 127 -0.82 3.78 -14.19
CA TYR A 127 -1.94 4.54 -13.64
C TYR A 127 -2.57 5.46 -14.69
N ALA A 128 -1.76 6.23 -15.42
CA ALA A 128 -2.22 7.15 -16.46
C ALA A 128 -2.97 6.41 -17.60
N ARG A 129 -2.58 5.16 -17.89
CA ARG A 129 -3.25 4.28 -18.87
C ARG A 129 -4.49 3.58 -18.32
N GLY A 130 -4.82 3.75 -17.04
CA GLY A 130 -5.95 3.07 -16.38
C GLY A 130 -5.71 1.58 -16.12
N ALA A 131 -4.48 1.08 -16.24
CA ALA A 131 -4.15 -0.32 -15.97
C ALA A 131 -4.24 -0.63 -14.46
N ILE A 132 -3.83 0.33 -13.63
CA ILE A 132 -3.94 0.28 -12.16
C ILE A 132 -4.67 1.51 -11.62
N THR A 133 -5.27 1.41 -10.44
CA THR A 133 -5.97 2.54 -9.77
C THR A 133 -5.24 3.07 -8.52
N ALA A 134 -4.17 2.39 -8.10
CA ALA A 134 -3.28 2.83 -7.04
C ALA A 134 -1.82 2.46 -7.40
N PRO A 135 -0.85 3.39 -7.29
CA PRO A 135 0.54 3.17 -7.68
C PRO A 135 1.37 2.42 -6.63
N ASN A 136 0.74 1.92 -5.56
CA ASN A 136 1.41 1.34 -4.41
C ASN A 136 1.93 -0.08 -4.71
N ILE A 137 3.11 -0.38 -4.17
CA ILE A 137 3.89 -1.57 -4.44
C ILE A 137 4.19 -2.32 -3.14
N VAL A 138 4.03 -3.64 -3.18
CA VAL A 138 4.49 -4.54 -2.12
C VAL A 138 5.52 -5.48 -2.71
N ILE A 139 6.67 -5.63 -2.06
CA ILE A 139 7.74 -6.52 -2.46
C ILE A 139 8.09 -7.47 -1.32
N ALA A 140 8.05 -8.78 -1.58
CA ALA A 140 8.39 -9.80 -0.58
C ALA A 140 9.34 -10.84 -1.17
N GLY A 141 10.27 -11.35 -0.37
CA GLY A 141 11.31 -12.25 -0.85
C GLY A 141 12.33 -12.59 0.22
N ILE A 142 12.67 -13.88 0.35
CA ILE A 142 13.68 -14.33 1.31
C ILE A 142 15.02 -13.63 1.07
N VAL A 143 15.87 -13.60 2.09
CA VAL A 143 17.21 -13.01 1.98
C VAL A 143 17.98 -13.66 0.83
N GLY A 144 18.69 -12.85 0.04
CA GLY A 144 19.46 -13.32 -1.11
C GLY A 144 18.66 -13.61 -2.37
N SER A 145 17.35 -13.39 -2.40
CA SER A 145 16.51 -13.61 -3.60
C SER A 145 16.67 -12.57 -4.72
N GLY A 146 17.26 -11.40 -4.43
CA GLY A 146 17.46 -10.32 -5.40
C GLY A 146 16.52 -9.11 -5.22
N LYS A 147 15.67 -9.12 -4.19
CA LYS A 147 14.75 -8.02 -3.83
C LYS A 147 15.41 -6.65 -3.66
N SER A 148 16.47 -6.55 -2.85
CA SER A 148 17.18 -5.27 -2.60
C SER A 148 17.74 -4.70 -3.92
N ALA A 149 18.29 -5.57 -4.78
CA ALA A 149 18.77 -5.17 -6.09
C ALA A 149 17.65 -4.66 -7.02
N LEU A 150 16.46 -5.27 -6.98
CA LEU A 150 15.30 -4.76 -7.72
C LEU A 150 14.84 -3.40 -7.19
N VAL A 151 14.74 -3.23 -5.88
CA VAL A 151 14.31 -1.96 -5.28
C VAL A 151 15.26 -0.85 -5.74
N LYS A 152 16.58 -1.09 -5.63
CA LYS A 152 17.63 -0.16 -6.06
C LYS A 152 17.53 0.16 -7.54
N SER A 153 17.49 -0.86 -8.42
CA SER A 153 17.39 -0.63 -9.86
C SER A 153 16.08 0.08 -10.26
N LEU A 154 14.96 -0.27 -9.63
CA LEU A 154 13.66 0.34 -9.91
C LEU A 154 13.69 1.84 -9.62
N TYR A 155 14.18 2.24 -8.45
CA TYR A 155 14.19 3.64 -8.07
C TYR A 155 15.30 4.43 -8.76
N THR A 156 16.49 3.84 -9.02
CA THR A 156 17.58 4.56 -9.71
C THR A 156 17.25 4.81 -11.18
N ARG A 157 16.72 3.80 -11.89
CA ARG A 157 16.30 3.95 -13.29
C ARG A 157 15.18 4.98 -13.42
N SER A 158 14.31 5.05 -12.42
CA SER A 158 13.19 6.01 -12.36
C SER A 158 13.64 7.46 -12.27
N LEU A 159 14.84 7.75 -11.75
CA LEU A 159 15.37 9.11 -11.65
C LEU A 159 15.50 9.78 -13.03
N SER A 160 15.92 9.01 -14.04
CA SER A 160 16.03 9.49 -15.42
C SER A 160 14.69 9.89 -16.05
N PHE A 161 13.58 9.38 -15.51
CA PHE A 161 12.22 9.77 -15.89
C PHE A 161 11.69 10.97 -15.08
N GLY A 162 12.57 11.68 -14.36
CA GLY A 162 12.21 12.83 -13.53
C GLY A 162 11.49 12.46 -12.24
N ARG A 163 11.50 11.19 -11.84
CA ARG A 163 10.92 10.73 -10.58
C ARG A 163 11.92 10.97 -9.44
N ARG A 164 11.42 11.25 -8.24
CA ARG A 164 12.26 11.40 -7.04
C ARG A 164 12.09 10.24 -6.09
N VAL A 165 13.06 10.01 -5.22
CA VAL A 165 13.08 8.85 -4.33
C VAL A 165 13.36 9.28 -2.90
N TYR A 166 12.50 8.85 -1.99
CA TYR A 166 12.63 9.17 -0.57
C TYR A 166 12.57 7.90 0.25
N ILE A 167 13.50 7.78 1.19
CA ILE A 167 13.64 6.61 2.06
C ILE A 167 13.60 7.11 3.50
N PRO A 168 12.42 7.07 4.15
CA PRO A 168 12.23 7.66 5.46
C PRO A 168 12.89 6.87 6.59
N GLY A 169 13.32 5.63 6.33
CA GLY A 169 14.08 4.85 7.30
C GLY A 169 14.86 3.75 6.62
N ASP A 170 16.20 3.87 6.66
CA ASP A 170 17.14 2.87 6.20
C ASP A 170 17.87 2.25 7.41
N PRO A 171 17.30 1.21 8.04
CA PRO A 171 17.90 0.58 9.22
C PRO A 171 19.24 -0.11 8.94
N LYS A 172 19.57 -0.41 7.68
CA LYS A 172 20.80 -1.11 7.31
C LYS A 172 21.82 -0.21 6.62
N GLY A 173 21.46 1.03 6.29
CA GLY A 173 22.30 1.95 5.52
C GLY A 173 22.57 1.43 4.09
N GLU A 174 21.71 0.56 3.56
CA GLU A 174 21.92 -0.06 2.24
C GLU A 174 21.65 0.89 1.07
N HIS A 175 20.86 1.94 1.31
CA HIS A 175 20.47 2.92 0.31
C HIS A 175 21.33 4.18 0.38
N THR A 176 22.04 4.41 1.49
CA THR A 176 22.97 5.53 1.67
C THR A 176 23.99 5.66 0.52
N PRO A 177 24.76 4.62 0.14
CA PRO A 177 25.72 4.74 -0.96
C PRO A 177 25.05 5.06 -2.30
N VAL A 178 23.84 4.53 -2.52
CA VAL A 178 23.10 4.77 -3.77
C VAL A 178 22.59 6.20 -3.81
N ALA A 179 22.10 6.74 -2.69
CA ALA A 179 21.65 8.13 -2.60
C ALA A 179 22.78 9.11 -2.93
N GLU A 180 23.99 8.86 -2.41
CA GLU A 180 25.16 9.69 -2.71
C GLU A 180 25.60 9.54 -4.18
N LEU A 181 25.60 8.31 -4.71
CA LEU A 181 25.99 8.02 -6.10
C LEU A 181 25.13 8.77 -7.12
N VAL A 182 23.83 8.90 -6.88
CA VAL A 182 22.89 9.56 -7.81
C VAL A 182 22.81 11.09 -7.61
N GLY A 183 23.70 11.67 -6.82
CA GLY A 183 23.70 13.11 -6.51
C GLY A 183 22.58 13.52 -5.54
N GLY A 184 22.03 12.57 -4.78
CA GLY A 184 21.11 12.79 -3.69
C GLY A 184 21.83 13.05 -2.36
N LYS A 185 21.13 12.82 -1.24
CA LYS A 185 21.66 13.05 0.10
C LYS A 185 21.27 11.96 1.09
N ALA A 186 22.24 11.45 1.83
CA ALA A 186 22.01 10.62 3.00
C ALA A 186 22.12 11.46 4.28
N ILE A 187 21.10 11.39 5.13
CA ILE A 187 21.05 12.03 6.45
C ILE A 187 21.29 10.94 7.48
N ILE A 188 22.47 10.95 8.10
CA ILE A 188 22.88 9.89 9.02
C ILE A 188 22.45 10.27 10.43
N LEU A 189 21.51 9.49 10.98
CA LEU A 189 21.02 9.64 12.34
C LEU A 189 21.69 8.62 13.25
N GLY A 190 22.14 9.08 14.42
CA GLY A 190 22.93 8.24 15.31
C GLY A 190 23.24 8.95 16.62
N ARG A 191 23.48 8.19 17.68
CA ARG A 191 24.03 8.74 18.91
C ARG A 191 25.40 9.36 18.62
N GLY A 192 25.63 10.59 19.10
CA GLY A 192 26.89 11.32 18.89
C GLY A 192 27.04 11.96 17.50
N GLN A 193 26.03 11.86 16.63
CA GLN A 193 26.02 12.58 15.36
C GLN A 193 25.58 14.03 15.56
N SER A 194 26.06 14.91 14.70
CA SER A 194 25.65 16.32 14.68
C SER A 194 24.24 16.52 14.11
N GLN A 195 23.75 15.56 13.34
CA GLN A 195 22.48 15.64 12.65
C GLN A 195 21.31 15.26 13.56
N ARG A 196 20.34 16.17 13.69
CA ARG A 196 19.08 16.00 14.42
C ARG A 196 17.90 16.28 13.52
N LEU A 197 16.80 15.58 13.77
CA LEU A 197 15.51 15.84 13.14
C LEU A 197 14.48 16.14 14.22
N ASN A 198 13.63 17.12 13.99
CA ASN A 198 12.48 17.38 14.84
C ASN A 198 11.23 16.78 14.18
N PRO A 199 10.69 15.66 14.69
CA PRO A 199 9.53 15.04 14.08
C PRO A 199 8.25 15.87 14.29
N LEU A 200 8.28 16.92 15.14
CA LEU A 200 7.21 17.89 15.30
C LEU A 200 7.34 19.12 14.37
N ASP A 201 8.29 19.13 13.43
CA ASP A 201 8.37 20.21 12.45
C ASP A 201 7.06 20.38 11.68
N GLU A 202 6.73 21.63 11.33
CA GLU A 202 5.52 21.93 10.56
C GLU A 202 5.58 21.35 9.14
N GLY A 203 6.78 21.15 8.61
CA GLY A 203 7.01 20.64 7.26
C GLY A 203 6.77 21.71 6.19
N TYR A 204 6.46 21.27 4.97
CA TYR A 204 6.22 22.19 3.86
C TYR A 204 4.73 22.53 3.76
N ARG A 205 4.43 23.84 3.76
CA ARG A 205 3.08 24.34 3.54
C ARG A 205 2.83 24.56 2.05
N ALA A 206 1.91 23.79 1.49
CA ALA A 206 1.48 23.96 0.10
C ALA A 206 0.82 25.33 -0.14
N ALA A 207 0.98 25.87 -1.34
CA ALA A 207 0.36 27.11 -1.75
C ALA A 207 -1.17 26.98 -1.76
N GLY A 208 -1.88 28.00 -1.26
CA GLY A 208 -3.35 28.04 -1.25
C GLY A 208 -4.03 27.49 0.01
N ILE A 209 -3.29 26.90 0.96
CA ILE A 209 -3.83 26.53 2.28
C ILE A 209 -3.86 27.78 3.18
N SER A 210 -4.97 28.06 3.85
CA SER A 210 -5.09 29.19 4.80
C SER A 210 -4.22 28.99 6.05
N ASP A 211 -3.89 30.08 6.76
CA ASP A 211 -3.08 29.98 8.01
C ASP A 211 -3.79 29.10 9.05
N HIS A 212 -5.13 29.22 9.11
CA HIS A 212 -5.97 28.46 10.02
C HIS A 212 -5.96 26.96 9.68
N ASP A 213 -6.22 26.60 8.42
CA ASP A 213 -6.27 25.19 8.01
C ASP A 213 -4.91 24.52 8.15
N TRP A 214 -3.83 25.24 7.84
CA TRP A 214 -2.47 24.76 8.05
C TRP A 214 -2.19 24.49 9.53
N ALA A 215 -2.56 25.43 10.41
CA ALA A 215 -2.39 25.25 11.85
C ALA A 215 -3.18 24.05 12.38
N VAL A 216 -4.42 23.84 11.90
CA VAL A 216 -5.24 22.67 12.24
C VAL A 216 -4.58 21.37 11.77
N GLN A 217 -4.09 21.32 10.53
CA GLN A 217 -3.40 20.15 9.98
C GLN A 217 -2.10 19.83 10.72
N VAL A 218 -1.26 20.83 11.00
CA VAL A 218 -0.01 20.67 11.77
C VAL A 218 -0.31 20.18 13.18
N THR A 219 -1.31 20.75 13.86
CA THR A 219 -1.72 20.34 15.20
C THR A 219 -2.21 18.89 15.22
N GLY A 220 -3.06 18.51 14.27
CA GLY A 220 -3.55 17.14 14.12
C GLY A 220 -2.42 16.13 13.92
N ARG A 221 -1.48 16.43 13.00
CA ARG A 221 -0.32 15.57 12.73
C ARG A 221 0.59 15.40 13.96
N ARG A 222 0.89 16.49 14.67
CA ARG A 222 1.71 16.44 15.90
C ARG A 222 1.05 15.60 16.97
N ARG A 223 -0.27 15.76 17.16
CA ARG A 223 -1.06 14.98 18.12
C ARG A 223 -1.08 13.50 17.77
N GLU A 224 -1.36 13.17 16.51
CA GLU A 224 -1.37 11.78 16.04
C GLU A 224 0.00 11.12 16.21
N LEU A 225 1.08 11.83 15.84
CA LEU A 225 2.45 11.36 16.04
C LEU A 225 2.74 11.09 17.52
N VAL A 226 2.59 12.09 18.40
CA VAL A 226 2.90 11.94 19.84
C VAL A 226 2.05 10.85 20.48
N GLY A 227 0.76 10.77 20.11
CA GLY A 227 -0.13 9.70 20.57
C GLY A 227 0.34 8.32 20.11
N SER A 228 0.70 8.15 18.84
CA SER A 228 1.17 6.87 18.31
C SER A 228 2.49 6.41 18.96
N LEU A 229 3.41 7.36 19.17
CA LEU A 229 4.67 7.11 19.88
C LEU A 229 4.42 6.72 21.33
N ALA A 230 3.49 7.39 22.01
CA ALA A 230 3.14 7.10 23.38
C ALA A 230 2.51 5.71 23.52
N GLU A 231 1.56 5.35 22.66
CA GLU A 231 0.96 4.01 22.64
C GLU A 231 2.03 2.92 22.42
N THR A 232 2.97 3.15 21.51
CA THR A 232 4.07 2.21 21.24
C THR A 232 5.01 2.08 22.44
N MET A 233 5.31 3.17 23.15
CA MET A 233 6.20 3.13 24.32
C MET A 233 5.53 2.59 25.58
N LEU A 234 4.22 2.76 25.71
CA LEU A 234 3.42 2.20 26.81
C LEU A 234 3.01 0.75 26.55
N ASP A 235 3.09 0.28 25.30
CA ASP A 235 2.60 -1.03 24.84
C ASP A 235 1.10 -1.24 25.14
N ARG A 236 0.31 -0.16 25.04
CA ARG A 236 -1.15 -0.17 25.21
C ARG A 236 -1.81 1.05 24.57
N PRO A 237 -3.12 1.01 24.29
CA PRO A 237 -3.88 2.21 23.93
C PRO A 237 -3.80 3.30 25.02
N LEU A 238 -3.91 4.55 24.59
CA LEU A 238 -4.00 5.68 25.51
C LEU A 238 -5.37 5.76 26.17
N THR A 239 -5.39 6.20 27.42
CA THR A 239 -6.62 6.55 28.14
C THR A 239 -7.12 7.94 27.71
N PRO A 240 -8.42 8.26 27.92
CA PRO A 240 -8.95 9.59 27.62
C PRO A 240 -8.21 10.72 28.36
N LEU A 241 -7.73 10.45 29.58
CA LEU A 241 -6.96 11.40 30.37
C LEU A 241 -5.59 11.64 29.74
N GLU A 242 -4.87 10.59 29.33
CA GLU A 242 -3.59 10.73 28.63
C GLU A 242 -3.72 11.48 27.29
N HIS A 243 -4.81 11.25 26.54
CA HIS A 243 -5.12 12.06 25.36
C HIS A 243 -5.27 13.54 25.71
N THR A 244 -5.94 13.85 26.82
CA THR A 244 -6.10 15.22 27.31
C THR A 244 -4.76 15.84 27.71
N CYS A 245 -3.88 15.07 28.36
CA CYS A 245 -2.53 15.52 28.72
C CYS A 245 -1.69 15.86 27.47
N ILE A 246 -1.72 15.02 26.44
CA ILE A 246 -1.02 15.28 25.16
C ILE A 246 -1.56 16.55 24.50
N ASP A 247 -2.89 16.69 24.44
CA ASP A 247 -3.55 17.83 23.82
C ASP A 247 -3.22 19.15 24.53
N HIS A 248 -3.26 19.13 25.87
CA HIS A 248 -2.87 20.26 26.70
C HIS A 248 -1.41 20.62 26.47
N ALA A 249 -0.50 19.65 26.59
CA ALA A 249 0.93 19.88 26.46
C ALA A 249 1.32 20.41 25.08
N LEU A 250 0.78 19.83 24.01
CA LEU A 250 1.01 20.32 22.64
C LEU A 250 0.50 21.75 22.47
N THR A 251 -0.69 22.06 22.98
CA THR A 251 -1.28 23.40 22.88
C THR A 251 -0.43 24.43 23.61
N THR A 252 0.02 24.13 24.82
CA THR A 252 0.87 25.02 25.63
C THR A 252 2.22 25.25 24.95
N VAL A 253 2.90 24.18 24.53
CA VAL A 253 4.21 24.26 23.88
C VAL A 253 4.14 25.00 22.54
N MET A 254 3.10 24.76 21.74
CA MET A 254 2.91 25.44 20.45
C MET A 254 2.61 26.93 20.60
N ARG A 255 2.04 27.38 21.72
CA ARG A 255 1.87 28.81 22.03
C ARG A 255 3.18 29.45 22.46
N ALA A 256 4.01 28.72 23.20
CA ALA A 256 5.27 29.22 23.75
C ALA A 256 6.43 29.18 22.76
N SER A 257 6.43 28.24 21.80
CA SER A 257 7.54 28.02 20.86
C SER A 257 7.05 27.93 19.42
N LYS A 258 7.73 28.65 18.50
CA LYS A 258 7.51 28.52 17.05
C LYS A 258 7.98 27.17 16.50
N THR A 259 8.96 26.54 17.15
CA THR A 259 9.53 25.25 16.75
C THR A 259 9.43 24.31 17.95
N PRO A 260 8.25 23.71 18.19
CA PRO A 260 8.06 22.80 19.31
C PRO A 260 8.91 21.55 19.12
N ILE A 261 9.57 21.09 20.18
CA ILE A 261 10.39 19.87 20.18
C ILE A 261 9.85 18.87 21.20
N LEU A 262 10.08 17.57 20.97
CA LEU A 262 9.63 16.50 21.87
C LEU A 262 9.98 16.74 23.36
N PRO A 263 11.21 17.15 23.75
CA PRO A 263 11.52 17.47 25.14
C PRO A 263 10.58 18.45 25.82
N GLN A 264 10.14 19.49 25.10
CA GLN A 264 9.24 20.49 25.65
C GLN A 264 7.87 19.88 25.94
N VAL A 265 7.35 19.06 25.03
CA VAL A 265 6.08 18.35 25.20
C VAL A 265 6.17 17.36 26.36
N VAL A 266 7.26 16.61 26.46
CA VAL A 266 7.48 15.66 27.58
C VAL A 266 7.61 16.39 28.92
N SER A 267 8.32 17.51 28.96
CA SER A 267 8.43 18.34 30.16
C SER A 267 7.07 18.86 30.60
N GLU A 268 6.27 19.37 29.66
CA GLU A 268 4.93 19.89 29.93
C GLU A 268 3.94 18.79 30.35
N ILE A 269 4.12 17.55 29.90
CA ILE A 269 3.34 16.40 30.40
C ILE A 269 3.73 16.04 31.85
N LEU A 270 5.03 16.05 32.17
CA LEU A 270 5.56 15.68 33.48
C LEU A 270 5.35 16.77 34.54
N ASP A 271 5.40 18.02 34.14
CA ASP A 271 5.17 19.18 34.99
C ASP A 271 4.38 20.24 34.21
N PRO A 272 3.04 20.12 34.14
CA PRO A 272 2.19 21.05 33.43
C PRO A 272 2.34 22.48 33.96
N SER A 273 2.42 23.43 33.03
CA SER A 273 2.45 24.86 33.35
C SER A 273 1.19 25.25 34.15
N PRO A 274 1.31 26.14 35.16
CA PRO A 274 0.18 26.51 36.00
C PRO A 274 -0.98 27.04 35.15
N GLY A 275 -2.14 26.40 35.26
CA GLY A 275 -3.38 26.82 34.63
C GLY A 275 -4.13 27.85 35.48
N THR A 276 -5.43 28.02 35.20
CA THR A 276 -6.33 28.88 35.98
C THR A 276 -6.67 28.34 37.38
N GLY A 277 -6.14 27.18 37.80
CA GLY A 277 -6.40 26.61 39.13
C GLY A 277 -5.48 25.45 39.55
N SER A 278 -4.86 25.60 40.73
CA SER A 278 -3.84 24.69 41.30
C SER A 278 -4.27 23.22 41.46
N SER A 279 -5.56 22.94 41.69
CA SER A 279 -6.06 21.57 41.86
C SER A 279 -6.16 20.79 40.55
N THR A 280 -6.47 21.47 39.44
CA THR A 280 -6.51 20.88 38.10
C THR A 280 -5.11 20.52 37.62
N ASP A 281 -4.14 21.39 37.88
CA ASP A 281 -2.75 21.19 37.49
C ASP A 281 -2.12 19.98 38.22
N ALA A 282 -2.45 19.80 39.51
CA ALA A 282 -2.03 18.64 40.27
C ALA A 282 -2.60 17.32 39.73
N ARG A 283 -3.86 17.31 39.28
CA ARG A 283 -4.50 16.13 38.67
C ARG A 283 -3.91 15.83 37.29
N MET A 284 -3.74 16.83 36.45
CA MET A 284 -3.12 16.68 35.12
C MET A 284 -1.70 16.10 35.21
N ARG A 285 -0.92 16.54 36.21
CA ARG A 285 0.42 16.01 36.48
C ARG A 285 0.39 14.52 36.84
N GLU A 286 -0.56 14.10 37.67
CA GLU A 286 -0.71 12.69 38.05
C GLU A 286 -1.18 11.85 36.85
N ASP A 287 -2.19 12.33 36.13
CA ASP A 287 -2.75 11.66 34.94
C ASP A 287 -1.71 11.49 33.82
N GLY A 288 -0.80 12.46 33.66
CA GLY A 288 0.27 12.46 32.65
C GLY A 288 1.54 11.73 33.06
N ARG A 289 1.71 11.31 34.33
CA ARG A 289 3.00 10.87 34.85
C ARG A 289 3.57 9.63 34.15
N GLN A 290 2.76 8.59 33.98
CA GLN A 290 3.20 7.35 33.32
C GLN A 290 3.55 7.61 31.84
N LEU A 291 2.69 8.37 31.16
CA LEU A 291 2.90 8.83 29.79
C LEU A 291 4.21 9.62 29.63
N GLY A 292 4.44 10.60 30.50
CA GLY A 292 5.64 11.43 30.48
C GLY A 292 6.91 10.62 30.69
N HIS A 293 6.90 9.63 31.59
CA HIS A 293 8.03 8.74 31.79
C HIS A 293 8.28 7.81 30.59
N ALA A 294 7.23 7.30 29.94
CA ALA A 294 7.37 6.50 28.73
C ALA A 294 8.00 7.30 27.59
N LEU A 295 7.52 8.52 27.34
CA LEU A 295 8.05 9.40 26.30
C LEU A 295 9.45 9.95 26.65
N ARG A 296 9.79 10.11 27.93
CA ARG A 296 11.13 10.57 28.37
C ARG A 296 12.25 9.65 27.87
N ARG A 297 11.98 8.35 27.67
CA ARG A 297 12.95 7.41 27.07
C ARG A 297 13.38 7.81 25.65
N LEU A 298 12.51 8.50 24.91
CA LEU A 298 12.79 8.97 23.55
C LEU A 298 13.69 10.22 23.52
N VAL A 299 13.75 10.96 24.62
CA VAL A 299 14.38 12.29 24.64
C VAL A 299 15.61 12.34 25.54
N SER A 300 15.51 11.80 26.74
CA SER A 300 16.59 11.81 27.74
C SER A 300 17.09 10.40 28.06
N GLY A 301 16.75 9.42 27.21
CA GLY A 301 17.12 8.02 27.36
C GLY A 301 17.78 7.48 26.10
N ASP A 302 17.19 6.43 25.53
CA ASP A 302 17.85 5.62 24.51
C ASP A 302 18.03 6.32 23.15
N LEU A 303 17.23 7.35 22.86
CA LEU A 303 17.28 8.12 21.61
C LEU A 303 17.77 9.56 21.79
N GLN A 304 18.43 9.85 22.93
CA GLN A 304 19.03 11.15 23.18
C GLN A 304 19.98 11.56 22.04
N GLY A 305 19.89 12.81 21.63
CA GLY A 305 20.70 13.40 20.57
C GLY A 305 20.12 13.26 19.16
N VAL A 306 19.00 12.55 18.96
CA VAL A 306 18.42 12.32 17.62
C VAL A 306 17.17 13.18 17.38
N PHE A 307 16.21 13.17 18.31
CA PHE A 307 14.92 13.88 18.20
C PHE A 307 14.67 14.90 19.33
N ASP A 308 15.73 15.25 20.07
CA ASP A 308 15.67 16.06 21.28
C ASP A 308 15.95 17.55 21.04
N GLY A 309 15.98 17.99 19.78
CA GLY A 309 16.24 19.38 19.42
C GLY A 309 15.67 19.76 18.06
N PRO A 310 15.81 21.04 17.66
CA PRO A 310 15.42 21.50 16.33
C PRO A 310 16.14 20.74 15.22
N SER A 311 15.48 20.56 14.08
CA SER A 311 16.11 19.96 12.90
C SER A 311 17.36 20.73 12.48
N THR A 312 18.50 20.04 12.38
CA THR A 312 19.74 20.63 11.86
C THR A 312 19.86 20.50 10.35
N VAL A 313 18.98 19.70 9.74
CA VAL A 313 18.91 19.47 8.31
C VAL A 313 17.56 19.94 7.80
N LYS A 314 17.56 20.60 6.64
CA LYS A 314 16.35 20.94 5.90
C LYS A 314 16.12 19.91 4.80
N PHE A 315 14.87 19.51 4.63
CA PHE A 315 14.47 18.68 3.50
C PHE A 315 14.57 19.51 2.22
N ASP A 316 15.35 19.02 1.24
CA ASP A 316 15.47 19.65 -0.06
C ASP A 316 14.68 18.82 -1.09
N PRO A 317 13.48 19.25 -1.49
CA PRO A 317 12.68 18.49 -2.43
C PRO A 317 13.31 18.43 -3.82
N SER A 318 14.27 19.30 -4.16
CA SER A 318 14.90 19.33 -5.49
C SER A 318 15.86 18.17 -5.74
N LEU A 319 16.38 17.56 -4.68
CA LEU A 319 17.31 16.44 -4.79
C LEU A 319 16.63 15.21 -5.40
N PRO A 320 17.36 14.44 -6.24
CA PRO A 320 16.80 13.25 -6.89
C PRO A 320 16.45 12.17 -5.86
N MET A 321 17.25 12.07 -4.77
CA MET A 321 17.09 11.06 -3.75
C MET A 321 17.46 11.58 -2.35
N ILE A 322 16.66 11.24 -1.33
CA ILE A 322 17.03 11.46 0.09
C ILE A 322 16.81 10.17 0.88
N SER A 323 17.84 9.74 1.61
CA SER A 323 17.77 8.59 2.54
C SER A 323 18.02 9.03 3.98
N LEU A 324 17.22 8.54 4.93
CA LEU A 324 17.46 8.67 6.36
C LEU A 324 18.13 7.40 6.88
N ASP A 325 19.43 7.46 7.08
CA ASP A 325 20.25 6.34 7.52
C ASP A 325 20.12 6.15 9.04
N LEU A 326 19.63 4.97 9.42
CA LEU A 326 19.37 4.57 10.81
C LEU A 326 20.32 3.45 11.26
N SER A 327 21.31 3.08 10.44
CA SER A 327 22.24 1.96 10.69
C SER A 327 23.13 2.13 11.93
N ARG A 328 23.26 3.36 12.43
CA ARG A 328 24.06 3.68 13.62
C ARG A 328 23.25 3.67 14.93
N MET A 329 22.01 3.20 14.89
CA MET A 329 21.10 3.16 16.04
C MET A 329 20.99 1.75 16.65
N VAL A 330 20.55 1.69 17.91
CA VAL A 330 20.55 0.47 18.74
C VAL A 330 19.64 -0.64 18.20
N ASP A 331 20.07 -1.89 18.34
CA ASP A 331 19.31 -3.13 18.04
C ASP A 331 18.14 -3.38 19.02
N ASN A 332 17.21 -2.43 19.14
CA ASN A 332 15.95 -2.63 19.85
C ASN A 332 14.78 -2.39 18.90
N ALA A 333 13.98 -3.43 18.64
CA ALA A 333 12.89 -3.38 17.66
C ALA A 333 11.86 -2.26 17.92
N ALA A 334 11.51 -1.99 19.18
CA ALA A 334 10.57 -0.92 19.53
C ALA A 334 11.17 0.47 19.25
N LEU A 335 12.44 0.67 19.62
CA LEU A 335 13.14 1.92 19.39
C LEU A 335 13.42 2.16 17.91
N THR A 336 13.78 1.12 17.14
CA THR A 336 13.91 1.20 15.68
C THR A 336 12.58 1.59 15.04
N SER A 337 11.46 1.02 15.50
CA SER A 337 10.13 1.34 14.97
C SER A 337 9.71 2.78 15.28
N VAL A 338 9.99 3.27 16.49
CA VAL A 338 9.79 4.68 16.84
C VAL A 338 10.69 5.59 16.01
N LEU A 339 11.97 5.26 15.87
CA LEU A 339 12.93 6.00 15.06
C LEU A 339 12.46 6.10 13.60
N MET A 340 12.08 4.98 12.99
CA MET A 340 11.48 4.94 11.66
C MET A 340 10.22 5.79 11.57
N THR A 341 9.35 5.77 12.58
CA THR A 341 8.11 6.57 12.62
C THR A 341 8.41 8.07 12.69
N CYS A 342 9.32 8.50 13.57
CA CYS A 342 9.72 9.90 13.70
C CYS A 342 10.38 10.42 12.40
N SER A 343 11.29 9.64 11.83
CA SER A 343 11.97 9.94 10.57
C SER A 343 10.98 10.01 9.40
N SER A 344 10.02 9.08 9.35
CA SER A 344 8.92 9.10 8.37
C SER A 344 8.04 10.33 8.55
N ALA A 345 7.62 10.65 9.76
CA ALA A 345 6.77 11.82 10.04
C ALA A 345 7.42 13.13 9.61
N TRP A 346 8.73 13.30 9.87
CA TRP A 346 9.49 14.46 9.43
C TRP A 346 9.53 14.57 7.89
N MET A 347 9.87 13.46 7.22
CA MET A 347 9.98 13.42 5.76
C MET A 347 8.61 13.61 5.08
N GLU A 348 7.59 12.91 5.55
CA GLU A 348 6.21 13.02 5.06
C GLU A 348 5.69 14.44 5.20
N GLY A 349 5.99 15.12 6.30
CA GLY A 349 5.61 16.52 6.50
C GLY A 349 6.20 17.46 5.44
N ALA A 350 7.33 17.12 4.86
CA ALA A 350 7.92 17.87 3.75
C ALA A 350 7.37 17.46 2.37
N LEU A 351 6.60 16.37 2.27
CA LEU A 351 6.10 15.80 1.03
C LEU A 351 4.62 16.12 0.72
N LEU A 352 3.93 16.87 1.58
CA LEU A 352 2.49 17.19 1.46
C LEU A 352 2.16 18.28 0.42
N ASP A 353 3.00 18.45 -0.59
CA ASP A 353 2.71 19.33 -1.73
C ASP A 353 2.12 18.52 -2.89
N PRO A 354 0.86 18.74 -3.31
CA PRO A 354 0.32 18.10 -4.51
C PRO A 354 1.09 18.44 -5.79
N ALA A 355 1.79 19.57 -5.83
CA ALA A 355 2.61 19.99 -6.97
C ALA A 355 4.04 19.44 -6.95
N GLY A 356 4.45 18.68 -5.92
CA GLY A 356 5.82 18.19 -5.77
C GLY A 356 6.22 17.05 -6.72
N GLY A 357 5.40 16.73 -7.72
CA GLY A 357 5.69 15.73 -8.75
C GLY A 357 5.58 14.28 -8.30
N GLN A 358 6.05 13.37 -9.15
CA GLN A 358 5.92 11.92 -8.98
C GLN A 358 7.11 11.34 -8.21
N ARG A 359 6.85 10.66 -7.08
CA ARG A 359 7.88 10.31 -6.08
C ARG A 359 7.70 8.93 -5.50
N TYR A 360 8.77 8.17 -5.38
CA TYR A 360 8.78 6.94 -4.58
C TYR A 360 8.99 7.25 -3.11
N LEU A 361 8.25 6.55 -2.26
CA LEU A 361 8.52 6.46 -0.83
C LEU A 361 8.80 5.00 -0.47
N ILE A 362 10.06 4.68 -0.18
CA ILE A 362 10.53 3.30 0.03
C ILE A 362 10.57 3.00 1.53
N TYR A 363 9.64 2.17 2.00
CA TYR A 363 9.64 1.66 3.37
C TYR A 363 10.32 0.30 3.39
N ASP A 364 11.62 0.31 3.68
CA ASP A 364 12.37 -0.91 3.94
C ASP A 364 12.09 -1.42 5.35
N GLU A 365 12.07 -2.73 5.55
CA GLU A 365 11.76 -3.37 6.83
C GLU A 365 10.42 -2.92 7.45
N ALA A 366 9.44 -2.60 6.62
CA ALA A 366 8.18 -1.98 7.07
C ALA A 366 7.36 -2.86 8.02
N TRP A 367 7.58 -4.18 8.02
CA TRP A 367 6.96 -5.11 8.97
C TRP A 367 7.22 -4.72 10.43
N ARG A 368 8.34 -4.03 10.73
CA ARG A 368 8.64 -3.52 12.07
C ARG A 368 7.58 -2.54 12.56
N LEU A 369 7.11 -1.67 11.67
CA LEU A 369 6.02 -0.73 11.97
C LEU A 369 4.68 -1.46 12.12
N MET A 370 4.47 -2.53 11.34
CA MET A 370 3.22 -3.29 11.37
C MET A 370 2.99 -4.05 12.69
N ALA A 371 4.06 -4.37 13.43
CA ALA A 371 3.95 -4.99 14.74
C ALA A 371 3.22 -4.11 15.77
N TYR A 372 3.18 -2.79 15.56
CA TYR A 372 2.57 -1.84 16.47
C TYR A 372 1.27 -1.28 15.89
N PRO A 373 0.11 -1.50 16.54
CA PRO A 373 -1.19 -1.09 16.01
C PRO A 373 -1.32 0.41 15.76
N SER A 374 -0.72 1.22 16.63
CA SER A 374 -0.69 2.68 16.54
C SER A 374 0.03 3.15 15.27
N LEU A 375 1.21 2.57 15.01
CA LEU A 375 2.05 2.89 13.85
C LEU A 375 1.44 2.39 12.54
N LEU A 376 0.84 1.19 12.56
CA LEU A 376 0.14 0.63 11.41
C LEU A 376 -1.08 1.49 11.01
N ARG A 377 -1.86 1.99 11.98
CA ARG A 377 -2.99 2.91 11.71
C ARG A 377 -2.52 4.19 11.04
N ARG A 378 -1.45 4.78 11.56
CA ARG A 378 -0.83 5.97 10.96
C ARG A 378 -0.39 5.70 9.52
N MET A 379 0.30 4.59 9.30
CA MET A 379 0.77 4.20 7.97
C MET A 379 -0.39 3.99 6.98
N ASP A 380 -1.50 3.32 7.34
CA ASP A 380 -2.67 3.14 6.45
C ASP A 380 -3.30 4.49 6.04
N GLN A 381 -3.41 5.44 6.97
CA GLN A 381 -3.96 6.76 6.65
C GLN A 381 -3.12 7.48 5.60
N GLN A 382 -1.80 7.45 5.75
CA GLN A 382 -0.87 8.08 4.80
C GLN A 382 -0.85 7.36 3.47
N TRP A 383 -0.98 6.03 3.50
CA TRP A 383 -1.07 5.19 2.32
C TRP A 383 -2.23 5.58 1.39
N ARG A 384 -3.37 5.94 1.98
CA ARG A 384 -4.57 6.34 1.21
C ARG A 384 -4.39 7.69 0.53
N LEU A 385 -3.58 8.57 1.11
CA LEU A 385 -3.31 9.92 0.59
C LEU A 385 -2.24 9.95 -0.51
N ALA A 386 -1.47 8.88 -0.69
CA ALA A 386 -0.37 8.80 -1.65
C ALA A 386 -0.78 9.25 -3.07
N ARG A 387 -1.99 8.86 -3.51
CA ARG A 387 -2.55 9.23 -4.83
C ARG A 387 -2.69 10.74 -5.01
N HIS A 388 -3.10 11.45 -3.98
CA HIS A 388 -3.31 12.90 -4.05
C HIS A 388 -1.98 13.66 -4.21
N TYR A 389 -0.89 13.13 -3.65
CA TYR A 389 0.42 13.76 -3.66
C TYR A 389 1.36 13.23 -4.78
N GLY A 390 0.87 12.34 -5.65
CA GLY A 390 1.68 11.72 -6.70
C GLY A 390 2.72 10.73 -6.17
N ILE A 391 2.52 10.18 -4.97
CA ILE A 391 3.45 9.28 -4.30
C ILE A 391 3.11 7.82 -4.65
N ALA A 392 4.15 7.03 -4.95
CA ALA A 392 4.09 5.58 -5.02
C ALA A 392 4.81 5.00 -3.81
N ASN A 393 4.04 4.47 -2.85
CA ASN A 393 4.65 3.82 -1.68
C ASN A 393 5.11 2.42 -2.05
N CYS A 394 6.31 2.03 -1.61
CA CYS A 394 6.88 0.71 -1.80
C CYS A 394 7.22 0.08 -0.45
N LEU A 395 6.52 -1.00 -0.07
CA LEU A 395 6.84 -1.78 1.13
C LEU A 395 7.72 -2.95 0.77
N VAL A 396 8.79 -3.14 1.53
CA VAL A 396 9.75 -4.23 1.34
C VAL A 396 9.71 -5.16 2.56
N PHE A 397 9.40 -6.44 2.33
CA PHE A 397 9.27 -7.50 3.35
C PHE A 397 10.27 -8.62 3.14
N HIS A 398 10.72 -9.29 4.20
CA HIS A 398 11.63 -10.44 4.10
C HIS A 398 10.90 -11.73 3.78
N LYS A 399 9.73 -11.94 4.35
CA LYS A 399 8.91 -13.13 4.10
C LYS A 399 7.45 -12.72 4.10
N LEU A 400 6.60 -13.50 3.43
CA LEU A 400 5.15 -13.30 3.52
C LEU A 400 4.65 -13.48 4.95
N SER A 401 5.22 -14.43 5.70
CA SER A 401 4.86 -14.67 7.10
C SER A 401 5.24 -13.55 8.08
N ASP A 402 6.07 -12.58 7.68
CA ASP A 402 6.32 -11.40 8.52
C ASP A 402 4.99 -10.68 8.84
N LEU A 403 3.99 -10.82 7.95
CA LEU A 403 2.65 -10.30 8.10
C LEU A 403 1.76 -11.16 9.02
N ASP A 404 2.15 -12.40 9.28
CA ASP A 404 1.45 -13.29 10.22
C ASP A 404 1.70 -12.90 11.68
N ASN A 405 2.82 -12.22 11.94
CA ASN A 405 3.13 -11.66 13.25
C ASN A 405 2.33 -10.39 13.56
N VAL A 406 1.52 -9.88 12.62
CA VAL A 406 0.72 -8.66 12.77
C VAL A 406 -0.61 -8.99 13.46
N GLY A 407 -0.51 -9.30 14.76
CA GLY A 407 -1.64 -9.66 15.61
C GLY A 407 -2.32 -10.98 15.26
N ASP A 408 -3.19 -11.44 16.14
CA ASP A 408 -3.89 -12.72 15.96
C ASP A 408 -4.81 -12.71 14.74
N ALA A 409 -5.06 -13.89 14.18
CA ALA A 409 -6.03 -14.06 13.10
C ALA A 409 -7.42 -13.55 13.53
N GLY A 410 -8.01 -12.66 12.72
CA GLY A 410 -9.30 -12.02 13.03
C GLY A 410 -9.19 -10.77 13.92
N SER A 411 -8.00 -10.40 14.39
CA SER A 411 -7.78 -9.14 15.09
C SER A 411 -7.97 -7.92 14.17
N ALA A 412 -8.30 -6.77 14.76
CA ALA A 412 -8.38 -5.50 14.03
C ALA A 412 -7.05 -5.13 13.35
N ASN A 413 -5.92 -5.48 13.97
CA ASN A 413 -4.58 -5.21 13.45
C ASN A 413 -4.31 -6.04 12.19
N ARG A 414 -4.69 -7.31 12.20
CA ARG A 414 -4.58 -8.18 11.04
C ARG A 414 -5.48 -7.70 9.90
N ALA A 415 -6.70 -7.27 10.20
CA ALA A 415 -7.62 -6.71 9.20
C ALA A 415 -7.04 -5.43 8.57
N LEU A 416 -6.42 -4.57 9.37
CA LEU A 416 -5.78 -3.34 8.91
C LEU A 416 -4.55 -3.62 8.04
N ALA A 417 -3.68 -4.55 8.45
CA ALA A 417 -2.53 -4.97 7.65
C ALA A 417 -2.97 -5.55 6.29
N ASN A 418 -3.97 -6.42 6.30
CA ASN A 418 -4.55 -6.98 5.08
C ASN A 418 -5.16 -5.89 4.18
N SER A 419 -5.85 -4.92 4.75
CA SER A 419 -6.38 -3.76 4.00
C SER A 419 -5.26 -2.97 3.33
N LEU A 420 -4.17 -2.71 4.04
CA LEU A 420 -3.02 -1.97 3.52
C LEU A 420 -2.33 -2.72 2.37
N LEU A 421 -2.18 -4.04 2.46
CA LEU A 421 -1.65 -4.88 1.38
C LEU A 421 -2.64 -5.03 0.20
N ALA A 422 -3.94 -5.03 0.47
CA ALA A 422 -4.97 -5.05 -0.56
C ALA A 422 -4.92 -3.78 -1.42
N ASN A 423 -4.55 -2.63 -0.83
CA ASN A 423 -4.38 -1.34 -1.52
C ASN A 423 -3.14 -1.28 -2.44
N ALA A 424 -2.24 -2.26 -2.38
CA ALA A 424 -1.12 -2.37 -3.31
C ALA A 424 -1.54 -3.20 -4.54
N GLU A 425 -1.78 -2.54 -5.67
CA GLU A 425 -2.15 -3.25 -6.90
C GLU A 425 -0.96 -3.92 -7.59
N THR A 426 0.27 -3.48 -7.28
CA THR A 426 1.49 -4.14 -7.73
C THR A 426 2.08 -4.95 -6.57
N ARG A 427 2.19 -6.27 -6.76
CA ARG A 427 2.77 -7.20 -5.79
C ARG A 427 3.91 -7.95 -6.46
N ILE A 428 5.12 -7.85 -5.91
CA ILE A 428 6.33 -8.41 -6.49
C ILE A 428 6.87 -9.44 -5.51
N ILE A 429 6.71 -10.71 -5.84
CA ILE A 429 7.00 -11.81 -4.94
C ILE A 429 8.18 -12.60 -5.51
N TYR A 430 9.32 -12.46 -4.85
CA TYR A 430 10.51 -13.28 -5.07
C TYR A 430 10.37 -14.62 -4.34
N ARG A 431 11.36 -15.49 -4.51
CA ARG A 431 11.43 -16.80 -3.84
C ARG A 431 10.98 -16.74 -2.38
N GLN A 432 10.08 -17.65 -2.03
CA GLN A 432 9.60 -17.91 -0.68
C GLN A 432 9.92 -19.35 -0.30
N GLU A 433 10.15 -19.62 0.98
CA GLU A 433 10.16 -21.00 1.48
C GLU A 433 8.75 -21.57 1.48
N THR A 434 8.61 -22.88 1.25
CA THR A 434 7.30 -23.56 1.11
C THR A 434 6.41 -23.41 2.35
N ASP A 435 7.01 -23.34 3.54
CA ASP A 435 6.32 -23.17 4.81
C ASP A 435 5.83 -21.73 5.05
N GLN A 436 6.23 -20.77 4.21
CA GLN A 436 5.84 -19.35 4.31
C GLN A 436 4.68 -18.99 3.36
N LEU A 437 4.22 -19.94 2.53
CA LEU A 437 3.13 -19.77 1.56
C LEU A 437 1.74 -20.01 2.17
N GLY A 438 1.53 -19.47 3.36
CA GLY A 438 0.29 -19.63 4.13
C GLY A 438 -0.84 -18.68 3.72
N THR A 439 -1.66 -18.30 4.68
CA THR A 439 -2.83 -17.41 4.51
C THR A 439 -2.48 -16.06 3.88
N THR A 440 -1.27 -15.56 4.11
CA THR A 440 -0.81 -14.28 3.54
C THR A 440 -0.70 -14.32 2.02
N ALA A 441 -0.36 -15.45 1.41
CA ALA A 441 -0.35 -15.58 -0.05
C ALA A 441 -1.76 -15.39 -0.65
N GLN A 442 -2.78 -15.91 0.04
CA GLN A 442 -4.19 -15.69 -0.34
C GLN A 442 -4.61 -14.24 -0.13
N ALA A 443 -4.17 -13.60 0.96
CA ALA A 443 -4.44 -12.18 1.22
C ALA A 443 -3.85 -11.26 0.14
N LEU A 444 -2.72 -11.67 -0.46
CA LEU A 444 -2.11 -11.00 -1.62
C LEU A 444 -2.75 -11.37 -2.96
N GLY A 445 -3.82 -12.18 -2.95
CA GLY A 445 -4.55 -12.60 -4.15
C GLY A 445 -3.80 -13.60 -5.02
N LEU A 446 -2.80 -14.31 -4.47
CA LEU A 446 -2.04 -15.30 -5.22
C LEU A 446 -2.86 -16.58 -5.43
N THR A 447 -2.93 -17.06 -6.68
CA THR A 447 -3.57 -18.34 -7.01
C THR A 447 -2.73 -19.52 -6.53
N GLY A 448 -3.33 -20.71 -6.42
CA GLY A 448 -2.57 -21.92 -6.04
C GLY A 448 -1.41 -22.22 -6.99
N THR A 449 -1.59 -21.97 -8.29
CA THR A 449 -0.53 -22.10 -9.30
C THR A 449 0.58 -21.08 -9.07
N GLU A 450 0.25 -19.80 -8.87
CA GLU A 450 1.22 -18.75 -8.57
C GLU A 450 2.06 -19.08 -7.32
N GLN A 451 1.40 -19.58 -6.26
CA GLN A 451 2.07 -19.99 -5.02
C GLN A 451 3.04 -21.15 -5.26
N SER A 452 2.63 -22.16 -6.03
CA SER A 452 3.47 -23.34 -6.32
C SER A 452 4.77 -23.01 -7.08
N LEU A 453 4.80 -21.87 -7.80
CA LEU A 453 5.99 -21.42 -8.52
C LEU A 453 7.03 -20.75 -7.61
N LEU A 454 6.60 -20.14 -6.50
CA LEU A 454 7.46 -19.29 -5.67
C LEU A 454 8.71 -20.00 -5.09
N PRO A 455 8.63 -21.25 -4.59
CA PRO A 455 9.82 -21.94 -4.07
C PRO A 455 10.87 -22.24 -5.14
N GLY A 456 10.43 -22.42 -6.40
CA GLY A 456 11.31 -22.75 -7.52
C GLY A 456 12.03 -21.56 -8.16
N LEU A 457 11.75 -20.32 -7.73
CA LEU A 457 12.33 -19.13 -8.34
C LEU A 457 13.84 -19.00 -8.07
N GLY A 458 14.61 -18.79 -9.12
CA GLY A 458 16.03 -18.47 -9.05
C GLY A 458 16.34 -17.08 -8.49
N ILE A 459 17.62 -16.77 -8.32
CA ILE A 459 18.06 -15.42 -7.91
C ILE A 459 17.70 -14.42 -9.02
N GLY A 460 17.08 -13.30 -8.64
CA GLY A 460 16.62 -12.30 -9.59
C GLY A 460 15.30 -12.65 -10.28
N GLN A 461 14.72 -13.82 -10.02
CA GLN A 461 13.40 -14.18 -10.54
C GLN A 461 12.30 -13.76 -9.58
N GLY A 462 11.30 -13.07 -10.10
CA GLY A 462 10.16 -12.59 -9.32
C GLY A 462 8.84 -12.77 -10.07
N LEU A 463 7.80 -13.10 -9.32
CA LEU A 463 6.41 -13.06 -9.76
C LEU A 463 5.88 -11.63 -9.57
N TRP A 464 5.49 -10.98 -10.65
CA TRP A 464 4.85 -9.67 -10.64
C TRP A 464 3.36 -9.84 -10.87
N LYS A 465 2.57 -9.65 -9.81
CA LYS A 465 1.12 -9.55 -9.90
C LYS A 465 0.71 -8.09 -9.96
N ILE A 466 0.22 -7.66 -11.11
CA ILE A 466 -0.23 -6.29 -11.35
C ILE A 466 -1.74 -6.35 -11.60
N LYS A 467 -2.50 -5.94 -10.59
CA LYS A 467 -3.95 -6.08 -10.52
C LYS A 467 -4.36 -7.56 -10.67
N GLY A 468 -4.89 -7.94 -11.83
CA GLY A 468 -5.30 -9.31 -12.14
C GLY A 468 -4.33 -10.09 -13.05
N ARG A 469 -3.25 -9.44 -13.50
CA ARG A 469 -2.28 -10.00 -14.45
C ARG A 469 -1.02 -10.44 -13.71
N SER A 470 -0.38 -11.49 -14.17
CA SER A 470 0.78 -12.09 -13.51
C SER A 470 1.88 -12.35 -14.52
N PHE A 471 3.08 -11.87 -14.20
CA PHE A 471 4.26 -11.98 -15.05
C PHE A 471 5.37 -12.64 -14.26
N LEU A 472 6.09 -13.57 -14.89
CA LEU A 472 7.28 -14.15 -14.28
C LEU A 472 8.49 -13.53 -14.93
N THR A 473 9.27 -12.78 -14.16
CA THR A 473 10.32 -11.92 -14.73
C THR A 473 11.69 -12.32 -14.22
N GLN A 474 12.67 -12.40 -15.11
CA GLN A 474 14.08 -12.36 -14.76
C GLN A 474 14.52 -10.90 -14.68
N HIS A 475 14.78 -10.42 -13.47
CA HIS A 475 15.39 -9.11 -13.25
C HIS A 475 16.81 -9.12 -13.82
N MET A 476 17.12 -8.10 -14.62
CA MET A 476 18.43 -7.91 -15.23
C MET A 476 19.02 -6.59 -14.75
N LEU A 477 20.23 -6.65 -14.23
CA LEU A 477 21.01 -5.49 -13.82
C LEU A 477 22.01 -5.11 -14.91
N HIS A 478 22.20 -3.81 -15.09
CA HIS A 478 23.33 -3.29 -15.84
C HIS A 478 24.62 -3.57 -15.04
N PRO A 479 25.79 -3.81 -15.68
CA PRO A 479 27.04 -4.05 -14.95
C PRO A 479 27.39 -2.99 -13.90
N ALA A 480 27.19 -1.72 -14.21
CA ALA A 480 27.41 -0.62 -13.27
C ALA A 480 26.43 -0.64 -12.07
N GLU A 481 25.20 -1.12 -12.27
CA GLU A 481 24.25 -1.29 -11.17
C GLU A 481 24.64 -2.46 -10.28
N LEU A 482 25.10 -3.56 -10.88
CA LEU A 482 25.59 -4.72 -10.12
C LEU A 482 26.75 -4.30 -9.21
N GLU A 483 27.71 -3.54 -9.73
CA GLU A 483 28.84 -3.00 -8.97
C GLU A 483 28.37 -2.05 -7.84
N ALA A 484 27.47 -1.11 -8.15
CA ALA A 484 26.97 -0.14 -7.18
C ALA A 484 26.09 -0.75 -6.09
N PHE A 485 25.38 -1.85 -6.38
CA PHE A 485 24.43 -2.47 -5.45
C PHE A 485 25.03 -3.64 -4.68
N ASP A 486 26.26 -4.06 -5.01
CA ASP A 486 26.89 -5.22 -4.40
C ASP A 486 27.24 -4.96 -2.93
N THR A 487 26.54 -5.65 -2.05
CA THR A 487 26.79 -5.64 -0.61
C THR A 487 27.71 -6.80 -0.17
N ARG A 488 28.09 -7.70 -1.09
CA ARG A 488 28.93 -8.89 -0.80
C ARG A 488 30.40 -8.55 -0.63
N SER A 489 30.86 -7.40 -1.12
CA SER A 489 32.21 -6.89 -0.89
C SER A 489 32.58 -6.91 0.60
N LYS A 490 31.63 -6.61 1.50
CA LYS A 490 31.81 -6.69 2.96
C LYS A 490 32.06 -8.10 3.50
N MET A 491 31.69 -9.15 2.76
CA MET A 491 31.90 -10.56 3.13
C MET A 491 33.10 -11.19 2.42
N LEU A 492 33.59 -10.59 1.33
CA LEU A 492 34.64 -11.16 0.49
C LEU A 492 36.04 -10.59 0.74
N GLY A 493 36.17 -9.57 1.60
CA GLY A 493 37.45 -9.03 2.06
C GLY A 493 37.96 -7.89 1.20
#